data_AF-A0A8H4RCX7-F1
#
_entry.id   AF-A0A8H4RCX7-F1
#
_cell.length_a   1.000
_cell.length_b   1.000
_cell.length_c   1.000
_cell.angle_alpha   90.00
_cell.angle_beta   90.00
_cell.angle_gamma   90.00
#
_symmetry.space_group_name_H-M   'P 1'
#
loop_
_entity.id
_entity.type
_entity.pdbx_description
1 polymer ?
#
loop_
_entity_poly.entity_id
_entity_poly.type
_entity_poly.pdbx_seq_one_letter_code
_entity_poly.pdbx_strand_id
1 'polypeptide(L)'
;MTLAGHSAGSISAAYWSYAYASDPIVSAFVEFSGQPGLLPLDDGSGWGHVANQTGCANSRDVEEELECMQSLPARELKSAMYDTNMPSFTDAVYGGRPVVDNVSVFTAEEYASRGLEGKFAKLPLLITHTTNEADAILHFSPLTGVNTTLSELFTLSSFHCPVAVAVNLSASHGVPT
;
A
#
# COMPACT_ATOMS: atom_id res chain seq x y z
N MET A 1 3.90 -10.44 -20.25
CA MET A 1 3.24 -9.21 -19.74
C MET A 1 4.03 -8.76 -18.52
N THR A 2 4.37 -7.47 -18.41
CA THR A 2 5.11 -6.93 -17.27
C THR A 2 4.16 -6.14 -16.37
N LEU A 3 4.16 -6.42 -15.07
CA LEU A 3 3.39 -5.64 -14.09
C LEU A 3 4.26 -4.49 -13.58
N ALA A 4 3.87 -3.27 -13.91
CA ALA A 4 4.59 -2.07 -13.52
C ALA A 4 3.70 -1.16 -12.66
N GLY A 5 4.27 -0.55 -11.63
CA GLY A 5 3.53 0.33 -10.74
C GLY A 5 4.42 1.37 -10.07
N HIS A 6 3.80 2.51 -9.72
CA HIS A 6 4.41 3.56 -8.93
C HIS A 6 3.63 3.76 -7.63
N SER A 7 4.31 4.03 -6.51
CA SER A 7 3.69 4.25 -5.20
C SER A 7 2.78 3.07 -4.82
N ALA A 8 1.48 3.29 -4.54
CA ALA A 8 0.52 2.23 -4.26
C ALA A 8 0.45 1.14 -5.35
N GLY A 9 0.72 1.49 -6.62
CA GLY A 9 0.83 0.50 -7.70
C GLY A 9 2.08 -0.39 -7.57
N SER A 10 3.20 0.17 -7.10
CA SER A 10 4.41 -0.59 -6.80
C SER A 10 4.20 -1.53 -5.62
N ILE A 11 3.53 -1.04 -4.56
CA ILE A 11 3.11 -1.88 -3.42
C ILE A 11 2.23 -3.04 -3.91
N SER A 12 1.30 -2.76 -4.82
CA SER A 12 0.40 -3.78 -5.38
C SER A 12 1.16 -4.82 -6.22
N ALA A 13 2.15 -4.39 -7.01
CA ALA A 13 3.02 -5.31 -7.75
C ALA A 13 3.85 -6.20 -6.80
N ALA A 14 4.37 -5.62 -5.72
CA ALA A 14 5.08 -6.37 -4.70
C ALA A 14 4.15 -7.39 -4.01
N TYR A 15 2.95 -6.98 -3.58
CA TYR A 15 1.92 -7.89 -3.02
C TYR A 15 1.64 -9.06 -3.98
N TRP A 16 1.47 -8.76 -5.27
CA TRP A 16 1.26 -9.78 -6.29
C TRP A 16 2.39 -10.81 -6.34
N SER A 17 3.64 -10.35 -6.26
CA SER A 17 4.81 -11.24 -6.28
C SER A 17 4.85 -12.21 -5.09
N TYR A 18 4.39 -11.79 -3.92
CA TYR A 18 4.32 -12.63 -2.70
C TYR A 18 3.09 -13.54 -2.67
N ALA A 19 1.93 -13.06 -3.14
CA ALA A 19 0.67 -13.80 -3.16
C ALA A 19 0.69 -14.92 -4.21
N TYR A 20 1.20 -14.61 -5.41
CA TYR A 20 1.15 -15.50 -6.57
C TYR A 20 2.56 -16.00 -6.96
N ALA A 21 3.33 -16.47 -5.97
CA ALA A 21 4.71 -16.88 -6.17
C ALA A 21 4.88 -18.01 -7.22
N SER A 22 3.94 -18.95 -7.26
CA SER A 22 3.99 -20.12 -8.16
C SER A 22 3.35 -19.91 -9.53
N ASP A 23 2.35 -19.04 -9.61
CA ASP A 23 1.66 -18.71 -10.87
C ASP A 23 1.38 -17.20 -10.94
N PRO A 24 2.41 -16.38 -11.20
CA PRO A 24 2.29 -14.94 -11.14
C PRO A 24 1.53 -14.34 -12.34
N ILE A 25 1.15 -15.12 -13.36
CA ILE A 25 0.52 -14.71 -14.64
C ILE A 25 1.24 -13.58 -15.43
N VAL A 26 2.35 -13.08 -14.92
CA VAL A 26 3.20 -12.04 -15.50
C VAL A 26 4.61 -12.60 -15.71
N SER A 27 5.43 -11.88 -16.48
CA SER A 27 6.79 -12.28 -16.84
C SER A 27 7.88 -11.43 -16.19
N ALA A 28 7.52 -10.29 -15.59
CA ALA A 28 8.45 -9.39 -14.90
C ALA A 28 7.68 -8.38 -14.04
N PHE A 29 8.37 -7.76 -13.08
CA PHE A 29 7.88 -6.67 -12.25
C PHE A 29 8.70 -5.40 -12.44
N VAL A 30 8.04 -4.25 -12.38
CA VAL A 30 8.68 -2.93 -12.31
C VAL A 30 8.06 -2.13 -11.17
N GLU A 31 8.86 -1.83 -10.16
CA GLU A 31 8.43 -1.30 -8.88
C GLU A 31 9.09 0.07 -8.64
N PHE A 32 8.32 1.14 -8.76
CA PHE A 32 8.77 2.50 -8.49
C PHE A 32 8.20 3.01 -7.17
N SER A 33 9.07 3.41 -6.25
CA SER A 33 8.71 4.26 -5.12
C SER A 33 7.62 3.67 -4.21
N GLY A 34 7.67 2.36 -3.96
CA GLY A 34 6.73 1.72 -3.04
C GLY A 34 7.03 0.25 -2.77
N GLN A 35 6.92 -0.15 -1.51
CA GLN A 35 7.13 -1.52 -1.03
C GLN A 35 6.09 -1.89 0.05
N PRO A 36 5.84 -3.19 0.29
CA PRO A 36 5.03 -3.65 1.41
C PRO A 36 5.45 -2.97 2.72
N GLY A 37 4.48 -2.45 3.48
CA GLY A 37 4.72 -1.74 4.74
C GLY A 37 4.93 -0.22 4.62
N LEU A 38 5.00 0.35 3.41
CA LEU A 38 5.04 1.82 3.23
C LEU A 38 3.74 2.48 3.71
N LEU A 39 2.60 1.89 3.39
CA LEU A 39 1.29 2.37 3.82
C LEU A 39 0.76 1.48 4.95
N PRO A 40 0.15 2.05 6.00
CA PRO A 40 -0.56 1.27 6.99
C PRO A 40 -1.68 0.47 6.32
N LEU A 41 -1.84 -0.77 6.75
CA LEU A 41 -2.99 -1.60 6.38
C LEU A 41 -4.23 -1.17 7.16
N ASP A 42 -5.40 -1.54 6.65
CA ASP A 42 -6.64 -1.47 7.43
C ASP A 42 -6.58 -2.52 8.54
N ASP A 43 -6.85 -2.13 9.78
CA ASP A 43 -6.91 -3.01 10.94
C ASP A 43 -8.28 -3.71 11.08
N GLY A 44 -9.16 -3.54 10.08
CA GLY A 44 -10.53 -4.03 10.03
C GLY A 44 -11.54 -3.02 10.56
N SER A 45 -11.10 -1.87 11.09
CA SER A 45 -12.02 -0.84 11.59
C SER A 45 -12.59 0.04 10.48
N GLY A 46 -11.96 0.11 9.31
CA GLY A 46 -12.34 1.07 8.27
C GLY A 46 -13.74 0.82 7.71
N TRP A 47 -14.11 -0.45 7.47
CA TRP A 47 -15.45 -0.81 7.03
C TRP A 47 -16.52 -0.33 8.02
N GLY A 48 -16.35 -0.66 9.30
CA GLY A 48 -17.28 -0.26 10.35
C GLY A 48 -17.37 1.27 10.51
N HIS A 49 -16.28 2.00 10.30
CA HIS A 49 -16.31 3.46 10.30
C HIS A 49 -17.22 4.00 9.18
N VAL A 50 -16.99 3.57 7.94
CA VAL A 50 -17.75 4.04 6.78
C VAL A 50 -19.23 3.65 6.90
N ALA A 51 -19.53 2.44 7.35
CA ALA A 51 -20.90 1.99 7.59
C ALA A 51 -21.62 2.84 8.64
N ASN A 52 -20.94 3.25 9.72
CA ASN A 52 -21.51 4.14 10.73
C ASN A 52 -21.76 5.56 10.18
N GLN A 53 -20.79 6.13 9.47
CA GLN A 53 -20.89 7.49 8.92
C GLN A 53 -22.02 7.65 7.90
N THR A 54 -22.33 6.58 7.17
CA THR A 54 -23.38 6.55 6.15
C THR A 54 -24.74 6.12 6.68
N GLY A 55 -24.82 5.71 7.95
CA GLY A 55 -26.05 5.20 8.56
C GLY A 55 -26.42 3.77 8.15
N CYS A 56 -25.53 3.04 7.49
CA CYS A 56 -25.74 1.66 7.06
C CYS A 56 -25.34 0.61 8.11
N ALA A 57 -24.66 1.00 9.19
CA ALA A 57 -24.14 0.06 10.18
C ALA A 57 -25.24 -0.86 10.76
N ASN A 58 -25.07 -2.17 10.59
CA ASN A 58 -25.91 -3.22 11.11
C ASN A 58 -25.09 -4.44 11.52
N SER A 59 -24.62 -4.44 12.77
CA SER A 59 -23.81 -5.53 13.33
C SER A 59 -24.58 -6.84 13.56
N ARG A 60 -25.90 -6.86 13.31
CA ARG A 60 -26.74 -8.06 13.47
C ARG A 60 -27.05 -8.74 12.14
N ASP A 61 -26.88 -8.04 11.02
CA ASP A 61 -27.19 -8.51 9.67
C ASP A 61 -26.19 -7.88 8.69
N VAL A 62 -25.14 -8.64 8.36
CA VAL A 62 -24.03 -8.16 7.51
C VAL A 62 -24.44 -8.07 6.05
N GLU A 63 -25.41 -8.89 5.63
CA GLU A 63 -26.00 -8.83 4.31
C GLU A 63 -26.80 -7.53 4.13
N GLU A 64 -27.65 -7.16 5.10
CA GLU A 64 -28.38 -5.90 5.08
C GLU A 64 -27.44 -4.68 5.11
N GLU A 65 -26.36 -4.73 5.91
CA GLU A 65 -25.33 -3.68 5.94
C GLU A 65 -24.67 -3.50 4.56
N LEU A 66 -24.30 -4.61 3.91
CA LEU A 66 -23.69 -4.59 2.57
C LEU A 66 -24.67 -4.07 1.51
N GLU A 67 -25.92 -4.51 1.52
CA GLU A 67 -26.95 -4.04 0.59
C GLU A 67 -27.18 -2.53 0.73
N CYS A 68 -27.25 -2.03 1.97
CA CYS A 68 -27.34 -0.60 2.26
C CYS A 68 -26.14 0.15 1.68
N MET A 69 -24.91 -0.29 1.98
CA MET A 69 -23.67 0.33 1.51
C MET A 69 -23.57 0.37 -0.03
N GLN A 70 -24.04 -0.67 -0.72
CA GLN A 70 -24.07 -0.74 -2.18
C GLN A 70 -25.09 0.20 -2.83
N SER A 71 -26.16 0.55 -2.10
CA SER A 71 -27.20 1.46 -2.59
C SER A 71 -26.78 2.93 -2.56
N LEU A 72 -25.74 3.28 -1.80
CA LEU A 72 -25.30 4.65 -1.59
C LEU A 72 -24.59 5.23 -2.83
N PRO A 73 -24.73 6.53 -3.10
CA PRO A 73 -23.91 7.21 -4.09
C PRO A 73 -22.42 7.13 -3.73
N ALA A 74 -21.55 6.91 -4.73
CA ALA A 74 -20.10 6.84 -4.52
C ALA A 74 -19.50 8.09 -3.84
N ARG A 75 -20.13 9.27 -4.00
CA ARG A 75 -19.72 10.49 -3.30
C ARG A 75 -19.93 10.40 -1.79
N GLU A 76 -21.02 9.77 -1.34
CA GLU A 76 -21.30 9.60 0.09
C GLU A 76 -20.31 8.63 0.73
N LEU A 77 -20.02 7.51 0.06
CA LEU A 77 -18.97 6.57 0.48
C LEU A 77 -17.61 7.27 0.57
N LYS A 78 -17.23 8.08 -0.44
CA LYS A 78 -15.99 8.85 -0.39
C LYS A 78 -15.95 9.83 0.79
N SER A 79 -17.04 10.57 1.03
CA SER A 79 -17.13 11.52 2.13
C SER A 79 -17.12 10.85 3.51
N ALA A 80 -17.54 9.58 3.60
CA ALA A 80 -17.44 8.79 4.82
C ALA A 80 -16.04 8.20 5.07
N MET A 81 -15.16 8.16 4.06
CA MET A 81 -13.78 7.66 4.20
C MET A 81 -12.79 8.74 4.64
N TYR A 82 -13.12 10.03 4.45
CA TYR A 82 -12.24 11.16 4.68
C TYR A 82 -12.98 12.32 5.35
N ASP A 83 -12.39 12.92 6.38
CA ASP A 83 -12.94 14.12 7.04
C ASP A 83 -12.91 15.36 6.13
N THR A 84 -12.21 15.29 5.00
CA THR A 84 -12.02 16.41 4.08
C THR A 84 -12.25 15.98 2.62
N ASN A 85 -12.66 16.93 1.78
CA ASN A 85 -12.85 16.69 0.34
C ASN A 85 -11.54 16.54 -0.44
N MET A 86 -10.41 16.95 0.13
CA MET A 86 -9.08 16.98 -0.47
C MET A 86 -8.04 16.47 0.54
N PRO A 87 -8.07 15.17 0.87
CA PRO A 87 -7.14 14.61 1.85
C PRO A 87 -5.70 14.70 1.33
N SER A 88 -4.80 15.13 2.19
CA SER A 88 -3.35 14.98 2.03
C SER A 88 -2.95 13.52 2.24
N PHE A 89 -1.78 13.14 1.73
CA PHE A 89 -1.19 11.82 2.00
C PHE A 89 -0.98 11.56 3.51
N THR A 90 -0.75 12.62 4.28
CA THR A 90 -0.55 12.55 5.73
C THR A 90 -1.85 12.54 6.53
N ASP A 91 -3.01 12.71 5.88
CA ASP A 91 -4.29 12.76 6.58
C ASP A 91 -4.72 11.35 7.02
N ALA A 92 -5.53 11.31 8.07
CA ALA A 92 -6.17 10.09 8.49
C ALA A 92 -7.11 9.60 7.36
N VAL A 93 -7.02 8.31 7.04
CA VAL A 93 -7.90 7.64 6.09
C VAL A 93 -8.62 6.55 6.84
N TYR A 94 -9.95 6.61 6.84
CA TYR A 94 -10.80 5.73 7.65
C TYR A 94 -11.44 4.59 6.84
N GLY A 95 -10.96 4.34 5.62
CA GLY A 95 -11.38 3.19 4.82
C GLY A 95 -10.66 3.10 3.48
N GLY A 96 -10.79 1.95 2.80
CA GLY A 96 -10.26 1.73 1.45
C GLY A 96 -8.76 1.46 1.38
N ARG A 97 -8.13 1.14 2.51
CA ARG A 97 -6.77 0.59 2.55
C ARG A 97 -6.83 -0.92 2.34
N PRO A 98 -5.75 -1.55 1.84
CA PRO A 98 -5.66 -3.00 1.82
C PRO A 98 -5.76 -3.56 3.24
N VAL A 99 -6.49 -4.67 3.40
CA VAL A 99 -6.64 -5.42 4.65
C VAL A 99 -5.86 -6.73 4.55
N VAL A 100 -5.31 -7.20 5.67
CA VAL A 100 -4.68 -8.54 5.70
C VAL A 100 -5.77 -9.60 5.54
N ASP A 101 -5.75 -10.31 4.43
CA ASP A 101 -6.64 -11.44 4.12
C ASP A 101 -5.89 -12.79 4.11
N ASN A 102 -4.55 -12.78 4.25
CA ASN A 102 -3.67 -13.94 4.12
C ASN A 102 -3.79 -14.66 2.76
N VAL A 103 -4.28 -13.97 1.74
CA VAL A 103 -4.41 -14.46 0.37
C VAL A 103 -3.68 -13.53 -0.59
N SER A 104 -4.11 -12.26 -0.62
CA SER A 104 -3.55 -11.21 -1.47
C SER A 104 -2.64 -10.27 -0.70
N VAL A 105 -2.89 -10.08 0.60
CA VAL A 105 -2.12 -9.22 1.50
C VAL A 105 -1.82 -9.94 2.80
N PHE A 106 -0.56 -9.89 3.23
CA PHE A 106 -0.06 -10.58 4.42
C PHE A 106 0.36 -9.60 5.52
N THR A 107 0.63 -10.12 6.73
CA THR A 107 1.24 -9.32 7.80
C THR A 107 2.70 -8.99 7.49
N ALA A 108 3.27 -8.03 8.22
CA ALA A 108 4.68 -7.67 8.06
C ALA A 108 5.63 -8.84 8.36
N GLU A 109 5.30 -9.66 9.37
CA GLU A 109 6.07 -10.84 9.75
C GLU A 109 6.04 -11.92 8.66
N GLU A 110 4.88 -12.11 8.03
CA GLU A 110 4.74 -13.07 6.93
C GLU A 110 5.49 -12.59 5.68
N TYR A 111 5.47 -11.29 5.35
CA TYR A 111 6.33 -10.75 4.29
C TYR A 111 7.81 -10.97 4.58
N ALA A 112 8.24 -10.77 5.83
CA ALA A 112 9.62 -11.00 6.23
C ALA A 112 10.02 -12.49 6.09
N SER A 113 9.18 -13.42 6.58
CA SER A 113 9.41 -14.87 6.45
C SER A 113 9.46 -15.28 4.98
N ARG A 114 8.49 -14.86 4.16
CA ARG A 114 8.47 -15.18 2.73
C ARG A 114 9.68 -14.63 2.00
N GLY A 115 10.08 -13.40 2.32
CA GLY A 115 11.27 -12.77 1.75
C GLY A 115 12.53 -13.59 2.06
N LEU A 116 12.75 -13.94 3.33
CA LEU A 116 13.90 -14.73 3.76
C LEU A 116 13.92 -16.14 3.17
N GLU A 117 12.76 -16.79 3.06
CA GLU A 117 12.62 -18.15 2.53
C GLU A 117 12.53 -18.20 0.99
N GLY A 118 12.48 -17.04 0.34
CA GLY A 118 12.35 -16.96 -1.11
C GLY A 118 10.96 -17.34 -1.64
N LYS A 119 9.92 -17.27 -0.80
CA LYS A 119 8.52 -17.56 -1.16
C LYS A 119 7.84 -16.35 -1.82
N PHE A 120 8.40 -15.95 -2.95
CA PHE A 120 7.90 -14.90 -3.85
C PHE A 120 8.26 -15.27 -5.29
N ALA A 121 7.56 -14.69 -6.25
CA ALA A 121 7.75 -14.96 -7.67
C ALA A 121 9.20 -14.65 -8.11
N LYS A 122 9.89 -15.64 -8.68
CA LYS A 122 11.28 -15.53 -9.14
C LYS A 122 11.34 -15.01 -10.58
N LEU A 123 10.84 -13.80 -10.79
CA LEU A 123 10.79 -13.14 -12.08
C LEU A 123 11.72 -11.92 -12.11
N PRO A 124 12.23 -11.51 -13.29
CA PRO A 124 13.00 -10.28 -13.42
C PRO A 124 12.28 -9.09 -12.77
N LEU A 125 13.02 -8.34 -11.95
CA LEU A 125 12.51 -7.23 -11.15
C LEU A 125 13.35 -5.98 -11.41
N LEU A 126 12.73 -4.90 -11.89
CA LEU A 126 13.31 -3.57 -11.84
C LEU A 126 12.70 -2.82 -10.68
N ILE A 127 13.48 -2.45 -9.68
CA ILE A 127 13.01 -1.74 -8.48
C ILE A 127 13.81 -0.46 -8.27
N THR A 128 13.12 0.64 -8.02
CA THR A 128 13.74 1.97 -7.88
C THR A 128 12.93 2.87 -6.95
N HIS A 129 13.57 3.92 -6.44
CA HIS A 129 12.92 5.05 -5.78
C HIS A 129 13.55 6.35 -6.27
N THR A 130 12.95 7.49 -5.95
CA THR A 130 13.50 8.82 -6.19
C THR A 130 14.34 9.30 -5.01
N THR A 131 15.23 10.29 -5.21
CA THR A 131 16.14 10.77 -4.16
C THR A 131 15.41 11.54 -3.05
N ASN A 132 14.29 12.19 -3.36
CA ASN A 132 13.53 13.06 -2.45
C ASN A 132 12.03 12.74 -2.48
N GLU A 133 11.66 11.48 -2.22
CA GLU A 133 10.27 11.00 -2.29
C GLU A 133 9.29 11.85 -1.48
N ALA A 134 9.74 12.29 -0.30
CA ALA A 134 8.91 12.98 0.66
C ALA A 134 8.68 14.46 0.32
N ASP A 135 9.43 15.05 -0.61
CA ASP A 135 9.25 16.47 -0.98
C ASP A 135 7.86 16.73 -1.57
N ALA A 136 7.28 15.75 -2.25
CA ALA A 136 5.93 15.85 -2.83
C ALA A 136 4.80 15.56 -1.83
N ILE A 137 5.14 15.06 -0.64
CA ILE A 137 4.21 14.47 0.32
C ILE A 137 4.10 15.32 1.58
N LEU A 138 5.25 15.85 2.03
CA LEU A 138 5.32 16.66 3.23
C LEU A 138 4.71 18.04 3.01
N HIS A 139 4.29 18.65 4.12
CA HIS A 139 3.72 19.99 4.10
C HIS A 139 4.72 21.00 3.50
N PHE A 140 4.26 21.72 2.48
CA PHE A 140 5.00 22.80 1.86
C PHE A 140 4.64 24.15 2.49
N SER A 141 5.66 24.87 2.96
CA SER A 141 5.52 26.26 3.39
C SER A 141 5.97 27.22 2.29
N PRO A 142 5.16 28.23 1.89
CA PRO A 142 5.60 29.24 0.92
C PRO A 142 6.81 30.08 1.37
N LEU A 143 7.08 30.17 2.67
CA LEU A 143 8.18 30.97 3.23
C LEU A 143 9.47 30.17 3.38
N THR A 144 9.36 28.88 3.71
CA THR A 144 10.49 28.06 4.12
C THR A 144 10.69 26.81 3.27
N GLY A 145 9.80 26.54 2.31
CA GLY A 145 9.78 25.32 1.50
C GLY A 145 9.37 24.09 2.31
N VAL A 146 9.76 22.92 1.82
CA VAL A 146 9.63 21.64 2.53
C VAL A 146 10.74 21.55 3.59
N ASN A 147 10.45 20.94 4.73
CA ASN A 147 11.47 20.57 5.70
C ASN A 147 12.36 19.45 5.14
N THR A 148 13.53 19.81 4.61
CA THR A 148 14.44 18.87 3.93
C THR A 148 14.96 17.79 4.86
N THR A 149 15.25 18.09 6.12
CA THR A 149 15.68 17.08 7.11
C THR A 149 14.59 16.03 7.34
N LEU A 150 13.33 16.46 7.46
CA LEU A 150 12.21 15.53 7.57
C LEU A 150 12.01 14.74 6.27
N SER A 151 12.21 15.38 5.12
CA SER A 151 12.11 14.74 3.81
C SER A 151 13.14 13.63 3.61
N GLU A 152 14.40 13.90 3.97
CA GLU A 152 15.48 12.92 3.92
C GLU A 152 15.21 11.75 4.86
N LEU A 153 14.77 12.01 6.09
CA LEU A 153 14.45 10.97 7.06
C LEU A 153 13.30 10.08 6.58
N PHE A 154 12.23 10.66 6.04
CA PHE A 154 11.09 9.91 5.51
C PHE A 154 11.48 9.12 4.25
N THR A 155 12.24 9.74 3.35
CA THR A 155 12.73 9.08 2.13
C THR A 155 13.61 7.88 2.47
N LEU A 156 14.51 8.03 3.44
CA LEU A 156 15.37 6.96 3.91
C LEU A 156 14.56 5.82 4.53
N SER A 157 13.68 6.12 5.49
CA SER A 157 12.96 5.11 6.27
C SER A 157 11.88 4.39 5.47
N SER A 158 11.16 5.11 4.61
CA SER A 158 9.91 4.63 4.00
C SER A 158 10.11 4.12 2.56
N PHE A 159 11.20 4.53 1.89
CA PHE A 159 11.47 4.12 0.50
C PHE A 159 12.83 3.47 0.35
N HIS A 160 13.92 4.16 0.69
CA HIS A 160 15.28 3.67 0.44
C HIS A 160 15.54 2.34 1.17
N CYS A 161 15.35 2.29 2.50
CA CYS A 161 15.59 1.08 3.28
C CYS A 161 14.71 -0.11 2.82
N PRO A 162 13.38 0.03 2.66
CA PRO A 162 12.54 -1.05 2.14
C PRO A 162 12.94 -1.52 0.74
N VAL A 163 13.28 -0.61 -0.18
CA VAL A 163 13.76 -0.97 -1.52
C VAL A 163 15.08 -1.75 -1.43
N ALA A 164 16.03 -1.31 -0.61
CA ALA A 164 17.29 -2.01 -0.41
C ALA A 164 17.08 -3.43 0.15
N VAL A 165 16.15 -3.61 1.08
CA VAL A 165 15.77 -4.92 1.61
C VAL A 165 15.18 -5.79 0.49
N ALA A 166 14.22 -5.29 -0.27
CA ALA A 166 13.59 -6.03 -1.37
C ALA A 166 14.58 -6.45 -2.46
N VAL A 167 15.50 -5.56 -2.84
CA VAL A 167 16.62 -5.87 -3.76
C VAL A 167 17.50 -6.97 -3.19
N ASN A 168 17.92 -6.85 -1.93
CA ASN A 168 18.82 -7.82 -1.31
C ASN A 168 18.19 -9.21 -1.19
N LEU A 169 16.92 -9.27 -0.78
CA LEU A 169 16.16 -10.53 -0.75
C LEU A 169 16.04 -11.13 -2.16
N SER A 170 15.69 -10.33 -3.17
CA SER A 170 15.59 -10.78 -4.56
C SER A 170 16.94 -11.33 -5.07
N ALA A 171 18.01 -10.57 -4.91
CA ALA A 171 19.36 -10.94 -5.35
C ALA A 171 19.88 -12.20 -4.63
N SER A 172 19.69 -12.31 -3.31
CA SER A 172 20.10 -13.50 -2.53
C SER A 172 19.40 -14.80 -2.96
N HIS A 173 18.23 -14.67 -3.59
CA HIS A 173 17.47 -15.79 -4.14
C HIS A 173 17.59 -15.93 -5.67
N GLY A 174 18.61 -15.30 -6.27
CA GLY A 174 18.96 -15.46 -7.69
C GLY A 174 17.98 -14.80 -8.66
N VAL A 175 17.17 -13.84 -8.20
CA VAL A 175 16.31 -13.06 -9.08
C VAL A 175 17.16 -12.02 -9.82
N PRO A 176 17.02 -11.88 -11.15
CA PRO A 176 17.65 -10.77 -11.88
C PRO A 176 17.06 -9.43 -11.42
N THR A 177 17.91 -8.58 -10.85
CA THR A 177 17.58 -7.24 -10.33
C THR A 177 18.54 -6.19 -10.85
#